data_AF-A0A7C5P816-F1
#
_entry.id   AF-A0A7C5P816-F1
#
_cell.length_a   1.000
_cell.length_b   1.000
_cell.length_c   1.000
_cell.angle_alpha   90.00
_cell.angle_beta   90.00
_cell.angle_gamma   90.00
#
_symmetry.space_group_name_H-M   'P 1'
#
loop_
_entity.id
_entity.type
_entity.pdbx_description
1 polymer ?
#
loop_
_entity_poly.entity_id
_entity_poly.type
_entity_poly.pdbx_seq_one_letter_code
_entity_poly.pdbx_strand_id
1 'polypeptide(L)'
;MKPAQGEICPGRARADCWILASGSPRRRELLGLTGWQFHVRVVGVDEASMRGEAPEAYVRRVAAAKAQTAASLHLETTLILAADTIVVDDDRLLGKPADASEAMAMLMALRGRTHRVLTALVWIVPGRQSPLVEVCETEVPMRTYSEAQVRRYVESGSPFDKAGGYGIQD
;
A
#
# COMPACT_ATOMS: atom_id res chain seq x y z
N MET A 1 25.81 -14.05 -18.11
CA MET A 1 25.26 -13.28 -19.25
C MET A 1 24.07 -12.49 -18.72
N LYS A 2 24.25 -11.17 -18.50
CA LYS A 2 23.22 -10.25 -17.97
C LYS A 2 22.33 -9.80 -19.14
N PRO A 3 21.00 -9.68 -19.00
CA PRO A 3 20.20 -9.06 -20.05
C PRO A 3 20.39 -7.53 -20.02
N ALA A 4 20.41 -6.99 -21.24
CA ALA A 4 20.84 -5.64 -21.57
C ALA A 4 19.76 -4.58 -21.31
N GLN A 5 20.25 -3.36 -21.22
CA GLN A 5 19.52 -2.10 -21.10
C GLN A 5 18.87 -1.74 -22.44
N GLY A 6 17.66 -1.19 -22.37
CA GLY A 6 17.10 -0.27 -23.36
C GLY A 6 16.63 -0.86 -24.69
N GLU A 7 15.34 -1.13 -24.80
CA GLU A 7 14.64 -1.10 -26.10
C GLU A 7 13.52 -0.05 -26.04
N ILE A 8 13.66 0.94 -26.91
CA ILE A 8 12.72 2.05 -27.11
C ILE A 8 11.71 1.60 -28.17
N CYS A 9 10.43 1.56 -27.82
CA CYS A 9 9.35 1.23 -28.75
C CYS A 9 9.15 2.36 -29.79
N PRO A 10 9.04 2.05 -31.10
CA PRO A 10 8.72 3.03 -32.12
C PRO A 10 7.20 3.19 -32.26
N GLY A 11 6.71 4.42 -32.27
CA GLY A 11 5.46 4.78 -32.98
C GLY A 11 4.15 4.72 -32.21
N ARG A 12 4.00 5.53 -31.16
CA ARG A 12 2.78 6.28 -30.74
C ARG A 12 3.23 7.36 -29.75
N ALA A 13 2.48 8.45 -29.64
CA ALA A 13 2.89 9.66 -28.92
C ALA A 13 3.43 9.38 -27.50
N ARG A 14 4.46 10.12 -27.08
CA ARG A 14 5.29 10.00 -25.87
C ARG A 14 4.57 10.14 -24.51
N ALA A 15 3.44 9.46 -24.26
CA ALA A 15 2.65 9.65 -23.03
C ALA A 15 2.35 8.37 -22.20
N ASP A 16 2.83 7.19 -22.59
CA ASP A 16 2.15 5.95 -22.17
C ASP A 16 2.82 5.13 -21.05
N CYS A 17 3.83 5.67 -20.34
CA CYS A 17 4.39 4.95 -19.20
C CYS A 17 4.53 5.84 -17.97
N TRP A 18 3.65 5.61 -17.01
CA TRP A 18 3.63 6.23 -15.69
C TRP A 18 4.22 5.29 -14.64
N ILE A 19 4.47 5.79 -13.44
CA ILE A 19 5.16 5.05 -12.39
C ILE A 19 4.22 4.71 -11.25
N LEU A 20 4.19 3.45 -10.87
CA LEU A 20 3.66 2.99 -9.60
C LEU A 20 4.79 2.96 -8.57
N ALA A 21 4.78 3.93 -7.65
CA ALA A 21 5.69 4.06 -6.53
C ALA A 21 5.28 3.13 -5.37
N SER A 22 5.24 1.81 -5.60
CA SER A 22 4.80 0.82 -4.61
C SER A 22 5.56 -0.49 -4.68
N GLY A 23 5.98 -1.00 -3.53
CA GLY A 23 6.51 -2.35 -3.38
C GLY A 23 5.46 -3.45 -3.22
N SER A 24 4.16 -3.12 -3.22
CA SER A 24 3.09 -4.09 -2.99
C SER A 24 2.77 -4.90 -4.25
N PRO A 25 2.91 -6.25 -4.23
CA PRO A 25 2.51 -7.10 -5.35
C PRO A 25 1.02 -6.95 -5.70
N ARG A 26 0.16 -6.88 -4.68
CA ARG A 26 -1.29 -6.71 -4.81
C ARG A 26 -1.68 -5.44 -5.58
N ARG A 27 -1.02 -4.31 -5.31
CA ARG A 27 -1.33 -3.05 -6.02
C ARG A 27 -0.92 -3.12 -7.49
N ARG A 28 0.22 -3.75 -7.78
CA ARG A 28 0.63 -4.02 -9.16
C ARG A 28 -0.37 -4.91 -9.88
N GLU A 29 -0.86 -5.95 -9.23
CA GLU A 29 -1.88 -6.85 -9.79
C GLU A 29 -3.20 -6.11 -10.05
N LEU A 30 -3.71 -5.36 -9.07
CA LEU A 30 -4.94 -4.57 -9.20
C LEU A 30 -4.87 -3.57 -10.37
N LEU A 31 -3.77 -2.84 -10.50
CA LEU A 31 -3.57 -1.91 -11.62
C LEU A 31 -3.39 -2.63 -12.95
N GLY A 32 -2.77 -3.82 -12.95
CA GLY A 32 -2.65 -4.67 -14.14
C GLY A 32 -4.00 -5.05 -14.74
N LEU A 33 -5.05 -5.18 -13.92
CA LEU A 33 -6.41 -5.46 -14.39
C LEU A 33 -7.01 -4.34 -15.27
N THR A 34 -6.48 -3.12 -15.19
CA THR A 34 -6.94 -1.97 -16.00
C THR A 34 -6.43 -2.00 -17.45
N GLY A 35 -5.43 -2.83 -17.75
CA GLY A 35 -4.74 -2.84 -19.03
C GLY A 35 -3.76 -1.68 -19.25
N TRP A 36 -3.59 -0.77 -18.26
CA TRP A 36 -2.63 0.32 -18.35
C TRP A 36 -1.19 -0.17 -18.24
N GLN A 37 -0.30 0.42 -19.04
CA GLN A 37 1.13 0.16 -18.98
C GLN A 37 1.78 1.11 -17.98
N PHE A 38 2.55 0.57 -17.04
CA PHE A 38 3.26 1.35 -16.03
C PHE A 38 4.55 0.65 -15.57
N HIS A 39 5.45 1.43 -14.99
CA HIS A 39 6.66 0.92 -14.35
C HIS A 39 6.53 0.93 -12.84
N VAL A 40 6.92 -0.17 -12.20
CA VAL A 40 7.01 -0.23 -10.75
C VAL A 40 8.35 0.34 -10.30
N ARG A 41 8.31 1.23 -9.32
CA ARG A 41 9.50 1.76 -8.63
C ARG A 41 9.25 1.69 -7.13
N VAL A 42 10.16 1.06 -6.40
CA VAL A 42 10.07 0.98 -4.94
C VAL A 42 10.98 2.04 -4.37
N VAL A 43 10.43 2.85 -3.47
CA VAL A 43 11.17 3.89 -2.73
C VAL A 43 11.04 3.61 -1.24
N GLY A 44 12.12 3.88 -0.50
CA GLY A 44 12.11 3.85 0.96
C GLY A 44 11.68 5.20 1.50
N VAL A 45 10.79 5.21 2.49
CA VAL A 45 10.39 6.39 3.24
C VAL A 45 10.32 6.05 4.73
N ASP A 46 10.36 7.08 5.58
CA ASP A 46 10.09 6.90 7.00
C ASP A 46 8.58 6.70 7.25
N GLU A 47 8.23 5.49 7.66
CA GLU A 47 6.87 5.06 7.97
C GLU A 47 6.58 5.13 9.49
N ALA A 48 7.47 5.69 10.31
CA ALA A 48 7.21 5.89 11.73
C ALA A 48 6.02 6.81 11.95
N SER A 49 5.10 6.42 12.83
CA SER A 49 3.96 7.25 13.24
C SER A 49 4.43 8.38 14.15
N MET A 50 3.91 9.59 13.96
CA MET A 50 4.21 10.72 14.84
C MET A 50 3.27 10.72 16.06
N ARG A 51 3.73 11.31 17.18
CA ARG A 51 2.92 11.39 18.40
C ARG A 51 1.67 12.23 18.16
N GLY A 52 0.49 11.64 18.40
CA GLY A 52 -0.80 12.31 18.20
C GLY A 52 -1.23 12.43 16.73
N GLU A 53 -0.55 11.72 15.82
CA GLU A 53 -0.92 11.71 14.41
C GLU A 53 -2.21 10.90 14.20
N ALA A 54 -3.23 11.55 13.64
CA ALA A 54 -4.47 10.87 13.29
C ALA A 54 -4.21 9.82 12.17
N PRO A 55 -4.91 8.68 12.15
CA PRO A 55 -4.69 7.64 11.15
C PRO A 55 -4.80 8.13 9.69
N GLU A 56 -5.77 9.00 9.39
CA GLU A 56 -5.88 9.60 8.06
C GLU A 56 -4.66 10.48 7.71
N ALA A 57 -4.18 11.28 8.66
CA ALA A 57 -3.00 12.12 8.47
C ALA A 57 -1.74 11.27 8.22
N TYR A 58 -1.59 10.19 8.99
CA TYR A 58 -0.51 9.21 8.81
C TYR A 58 -0.50 8.63 7.40
N VAL A 59 -1.61 8.02 6.96
CA VAL A 59 -1.65 7.32 5.67
C VAL A 59 -1.47 8.28 4.50
N ARG A 60 -2.03 9.51 4.60
CA ARG A 60 -1.80 10.59 3.63
C ARG A 60 -0.33 10.97 3.56
N ARG A 61 0.31 11.20 4.71
CA ARG A 61 1.73 11.60 4.78
C ARG A 61 2.63 10.54 4.19
N VAL A 62 2.45 9.28 4.56
CA VAL A 62 3.28 8.17 4.08
C VAL A 62 3.11 7.98 2.57
N ALA A 63 1.88 8.01 2.05
CA ALA A 63 1.64 7.93 0.61
C ALA A 63 2.24 9.14 -0.14
N ALA A 64 2.14 10.35 0.43
CA ALA A 64 2.71 11.56 -0.16
C ALA A 64 4.24 11.52 -0.19
N ALA A 65 4.87 11.07 0.90
CA ALA A 65 6.30 10.88 0.96
C ALA A 65 6.78 9.90 -0.13
N LYS A 66 6.08 8.76 -0.30
CA LYS A 66 6.40 7.79 -1.36
C LYS A 66 6.31 8.41 -2.75
N ALA A 67 5.27 9.20 -3.01
CA ALA A 67 5.08 9.89 -4.29
C ALA A 67 6.18 10.92 -4.56
N GLN A 68 6.54 11.73 -3.56
CA GLN A 68 7.55 12.77 -3.66
C GLN A 68 8.97 12.19 -3.81
N THR A 69 9.31 11.17 -3.04
CA THR A 69 10.59 10.47 -3.17
C THR A 69 10.73 9.87 -4.56
N ALA A 70 9.67 9.22 -5.08
CA ALA A 70 9.67 8.73 -6.46
C ALA A 70 9.84 9.89 -7.47
N ALA A 71 9.14 11.01 -7.28
CA ALA A 71 9.25 12.16 -8.17
C ALA A 71 10.67 12.73 -8.24
N SER A 72 11.38 12.80 -7.11
CA SER A 72 12.77 13.28 -7.06
C SER A 72 13.78 12.43 -7.85
N LEU A 73 13.42 11.19 -8.20
CA LEU A 73 14.26 10.24 -8.93
C LEU A 73 13.92 10.18 -10.43
N HIS A 74 12.95 10.95 -10.90
CA HIS A 74 12.40 10.88 -12.25
C HIS A 74 12.25 12.26 -12.90
N LEU A 75 11.97 12.28 -14.20
CA LEU A 75 11.76 13.53 -14.94
C LEU A 75 10.44 14.18 -14.51
N GLU A 76 10.41 15.51 -14.50
CA GLU A 76 9.22 16.32 -14.17
C GLU A 76 8.01 16.04 -15.07
N THR A 77 8.24 15.40 -16.22
CA THR A 77 7.22 14.99 -17.18
C THR A 77 6.59 13.63 -16.87
N THR A 78 6.95 12.97 -15.76
CA THR A 78 6.48 11.62 -15.42
C THR A 78 5.25 11.67 -14.51
N LEU A 79 4.18 10.97 -14.89
CA LEU A 79 3.05 10.71 -13.99
C LEU A 79 3.42 9.64 -12.95
N ILE A 80 3.15 9.92 -11.67
CA ILE A 80 3.50 9.03 -10.56
C ILE A 80 2.27 8.81 -9.68
N LEU A 81 2.01 7.56 -9.33
CA LEU A 81 1.06 7.15 -8.31
C LEU A 81 1.79 6.47 -7.16
N ALA A 82 1.57 6.93 -5.94
CA ALA A 82 1.89 6.19 -4.74
C ALA A 82 0.62 5.87 -3.96
N ALA A 83 0.70 4.83 -3.13
CA ALA A 83 -0.38 4.47 -2.24
C ALA A 83 0.16 3.89 -0.95
N ASP A 84 -0.57 4.15 0.14
CA ASP A 84 -0.35 3.54 1.44
C ASP A 84 -1.68 3.03 2.01
N THR A 85 -1.62 1.97 2.82
CA THR A 85 -2.82 1.32 3.36
C THR A 85 -2.55 0.91 4.79
N ILE A 86 -3.43 1.30 5.70
CA ILE A 86 -3.37 0.98 7.12
C ILE A 86 -4.66 0.31 7.58
N VAL A 87 -4.54 -0.48 8.64
CA VAL A 87 -5.67 -1.05 9.39
C VAL A 87 -5.79 -0.28 10.70
N VAL A 88 -7.01 0.11 11.06
CA VAL A 88 -7.32 0.88 12.26
C VAL A 88 -8.43 0.15 13.02
N ASP A 89 -8.15 -0.27 14.24
CA ASP A 89 -9.13 -0.82 15.19
C ASP A 89 -9.33 0.21 16.31
N ASP A 90 -10.54 0.77 16.38
CA ASP A 90 -10.86 1.98 17.14
C ASP A 90 -9.89 3.14 16.79
N ASP A 91 -9.00 3.54 17.70
CA ASP A 91 -7.97 4.57 17.48
C ASP A 91 -6.56 3.99 17.29
N ARG A 92 -6.43 2.66 17.24
CA ARG A 92 -5.13 1.98 17.17
C ARG A 92 -4.79 1.60 15.74
N LEU A 93 -3.64 2.08 15.28
CA LEU A 93 -3.05 1.66 14.01
C LEU A 93 -2.42 0.27 14.16
N LEU A 94 -2.88 -0.67 13.35
CA LEU A 94 -2.36 -2.04 13.31
C LEU A 94 -1.38 -2.15 12.15
N GLY A 95 -0.09 -2.18 12.48
CA GLY A 95 0.99 -2.42 11.54
C GLY A 95 1.08 -3.87 11.09
N LYS A 96 2.21 -4.23 10.47
CA LYS A 96 2.55 -5.63 10.20
C LYS A 96 2.97 -6.29 11.51
N PRO A 97 2.51 -7.52 11.79
CA PRO A 97 2.96 -8.22 13.00
C PRO A 97 4.44 -8.57 12.89
N ALA A 98 5.20 -8.33 13.95
CA ALA A 98 6.62 -8.66 14.05
C ALA A 98 6.86 -10.17 14.22
N ASP A 99 5.91 -10.87 14.85
CA ASP A 99 5.99 -12.30 15.10
C ASP A 99 4.60 -12.97 15.15
N ALA A 100 4.60 -14.30 15.30
CA ALA A 100 3.39 -15.10 15.34
C ALA A 100 2.47 -14.76 16.52
N SER A 101 3.04 -14.38 17.67
CA SER A 101 2.26 -14.00 18.85
C SER A 101 1.51 -12.69 18.61
N GLU A 102 2.19 -11.71 18.02
CA GLU A 102 1.57 -10.44 17.62
C GLU A 102 0.50 -10.65 16.54
N ALA A 103 0.76 -11.50 15.54
CA ALA A 103 -0.24 -11.83 14.51
C ALA A 103 -1.49 -12.48 15.14
N MET A 104 -1.31 -13.43 16.07
CA MET A 104 -2.41 -14.03 16.81
C MET A 104 -3.18 -12.99 17.63
N ALA A 105 -2.48 -12.10 18.35
CA ALA A 105 -3.11 -11.07 19.16
C ALA A 105 -3.93 -10.08 18.32
N MET A 106 -3.39 -9.63 17.18
CA MET A 106 -4.10 -8.75 16.23
C MET A 106 -5.37 -9.43 15.71
N LEU A 107 -5.27 -10.66 15.21
CA LEU A 107 -6.43 -11.39 14.69
C LEU A 107 -7.48 -11.64 15.78
N MET A 108 -7.06 -12.05 16.98
CA MET A 108 -7.99 -12.27 18.08
C MET A 108 -8.70 -10.98 18.53
N ALA A 109 -8.02 -9.83 18.46
CA ALA A 109 -8.61 -8.52 18.73
C ALA A 109 -9.65 -8.11 17.68
N LEU A 110 -9.39 -8.40 16.39
CA LEU A 110 -10.31 -8.08 15.29
C LEU A 110 -11.53 -9.02 15.21
N ARG A 111 -11.46 -10.20 15.83
CA ARG A 111 -12.48 -11.25 15.71
C ARG A 111 -13.88 -10.77 16.12
N GLY A 112 -14.85 -10.94 15.21
CA GLY A 112 -16.26 -10.62 15.49
C GLY A 112 -16.53 -9.12 15.57
N ARG A 113 -15.55 -8.27 15.22
CA ARG A 113 -15.63 -6.81 15.27
C ARG A 113 -15.53 -6.23 13.85
N THR A 114 -15.89 -4.96 13.74
CA THR A 114 -15.70 -4.17 12.52
C THR A 114 -14.54 -3.22 12.78
N HIS A 115 -13.57 -3.21 11.88
CA HIS A 115 -12.45 -2.27 11.90
C HIS A 115 -12.42 -1.46 10.60
N ARG A 116 -11.56 -0.45 10.53
CA ARG A 116 -11.43 0.43 9.37
C ARG A 116 -10.15 0.14 8.61
N VAL A 117 -10.22 0.16 7.29
CA VAL A 117 -9.06 0.12 6.40
C VAL A 117 -9.00 1.43 5.64
N LEU A 118 -7.94 2.19 5.85
CA LEU A 118 -7.73 3.46 5.15
C LEU A 118 -6.66 3.25 4.08
N THR A 119 -6.94 3.72 2.86
CA THR A 119 -5.98 3.74 1.75
C THR A 119 -5.86 5.15 1.22
N ALA A 120 -4.65 5.72 1.28
CA ALA A 120 -4.35 6.97 0.60
C ALA A 120 -3.77 6.70 -0.77
N LEU A 121 -4.21 7.48 -1.76
CA LEU A 121 -3.70 7.52 -3.12
C LEU A 121 -3.14 8.91 -3.38
N VAL A 122 -1.91 9.00 -3.86
CA VAL A 122 -1.26 10.26 -4.19
C VAL A 122 -0.74 10.24 -5.62
N TRP A 123 -1.20 11.21 -6.42
CA TRP A 123 -0.74 11.42 -7.79
C TRP A 123 0.14 12.66 -7.90
N ILE A 124 1.34 12.50 -8.45
CA ILE A 124 2.14 13.60 -8.98
C ILE A 124 1.88 13.65 -10.48
N VAL A 125 1.23 14.72 -10.92
CA VAL A 125 0.85 14.92 -12.33
C VAL A 125 1.73 16.01 -12.93
N PRO A 126 2.38 15.76 -14.08
CA PRO A 126 3.18 16.76 -14.77
C PRO A 126 2.43 18.08 -14.99
N GLY A 127 3.09 19.20 -14.72
CA GLY A 127 2.52 20.54 -14.89
C GLY A 127 1.53 20.98 -13.81
N ARG A 128 1.21 20.13 -12.82
CA ARG A 128 0.44 20.56 -11.63
C ARG A 128 1.39 20.99 -10.52
N GLN A 129 1.04 22.07 -9.83
CA GLN A 129 1.82 22.58 -8.69
C GLN A 129 1.70 21.72 -7.43
N SER A 130 0.55 21.05 -7.24
CA SER A 130 0.27 20.24 -6.07
C SER A 130 -0.15 18.81 -6.44
N PRO A 131 0.18 17.82 -5.60
CA PRO A 131 -0.30 16.46 -5.76
C PRO A 131 -1.83 16.38 -5.67
N LEU A 132 -2.43 15.43 -6.38
CA LEU A 132 -3.80 15.00 -6.09
C LEU A 132 -3.74 13.94 -4.99
N VAL A 133 -4.61 14.07 -3.99
CA VAL A 133 -4.63 13.16 -2.84
C VAL A 133 -6.06 12.74 -2.55
N GLU A 134 -6.30 11.44 -2.56
CA GLU A 134 -7.56 10.82 -2.17
C GLU A 134 -7.33 9.88 -1.00
N VAL A 135 -8.27 9.82 -0.06
CA VAL A 135 -8.27 8.80 1.00
C VAL A 135 -9.59 8.07 0.95
N CYS A 136 -9.50 6.76 0.76
CA CYS A 136 -10.64 5.87 0.83
C CYS A 136 -10.64 5.17 2.18
N GLU A 137 -11.80 5.13 2.83
CA GLU A 137 -12.04 4.37 4.04
C GLU A 137 -13.06 3.28 3.78
N THR A 138 -12.76 2.08 4.28
CA THR A 138 -13.63 0.91 4.18
C THR A 138 -13.80 0.29 5.56
N GLU A 139 -15.04 0.11 6.00
CA GLU A 139 -15.37 -0.71 7.16
C GLU A 139 -15.33 -2.19 6.78
N VAL A 140 -14.64 -3.00 7.60
CA VAL A 140 -14.46 -4.43 7.35
C VAL A 140 -14.98 -5.24 8.53
N PRO A 141 -16.16 -5.87 8.42
CA PRO A 141 -16.65 -6.77 9.45
C PRO A 141 -15.89 -8.09 9.42
N MET A 142 -15.39 -8.52 10.57
CA MET A 142 -14.71 -9.80 10.73
C MET A 142 -15.67 -10.83 11.30
N ARG A 143 -15.78 -11.99 10.63
CA ARG A 143 -16.51 -13.13 11.19
C ARG A 143 -15.86 -13.62 12.48
N THR A 144 -16.61 -14.37 13.27
CA THR A 144 -16.02 -15.15 14.37
C THR A 144 -15.22 -16.33 13.81
N TYR A 145 -14.07 -16.61 14.42
CA TYR A 145 -13.22 -17.76 14.12
C TYR A 145 -12.62 -18.34 15.41
N SER A 146 -12.27 -19.63 15.35
CA SER A 146 -11.61 -20.30 16.48
C SER A 146 -10.12 -20.00 16.54
N GLU A 147 -9.53 -20.13 17.72
CA GLU A 147 -8.07 -20.00 17.89
C GLU A 147 -7.29 -20.98 17.00
N ALA A 148 -7.83 -22.19 16.77
CA ALA A 148 -7.22 -23.16 15.87
C ALA A 148 -7.19 -22.67 14.40
N GLN A 149 -8.22 -21.92 13.96
CA GLN A 149 -8.21 -21.29 12.63
C GLN A 149 -7.18 -20.18 12.56
N VAL A 150 -7.07 -19.33 13.60
CA VAL A 150 -6.07 -18.27 13.68
C VAL A 150 -4.66 -18.86 13.63
N ARG A 151 -4.39 -19.88 14.43
CA ARG A 151 -3.09 -20.55 14.47
C ARG A 151 -2.69 -21.09 13.10
N ARG A 152 -3.60 -21.81 12.43
CA ARG A 152 -3.34 -22.34 11.07
C ARG A 152 -3.06 -21.22 10.06
N TYR A 153 -3.78 -20.10 10.15
CA TYR A 153 -3.54 -18.97 9.28
C TYR A 153 -2.18 -18.31 9.56
N VAL A 154 -1.78 -18.16 10.82
CA VAL A 154 -0.45 -17.67 11.19
C VAL A 154 0.67 -18.61 10.74
N GLU A 155 0.48 -19.93 10.88
CA GLU A 155 1.40 -20.96 10.41
C GLU A 155 1.62 -20.93 8.89
N SER A 156 0.65 -20.42 8.11
CA SER A 156 0.80 -20.26 6.66
C SER A 156 1.84 -19.19 6.26
N GLY A 157 2.24 -18.32 7.19
CA GLY A 157 3.12 -17.18 6.92
C GLY A 157 2.42 -15.98 6.28
N SER A 158 1.15 -16.12 5.85
CA SER A 158 0.43 -15.04 5.18
C SER A 158 0.30 -13.73 5.99
N PRO A 159 0.14 -13.74 7.32
CA PRO A 159 -0.04 -12.50 8.08
C PRO A 159 1.11 -11.49 8.02
N PHE A 160 2.35 -11.96 7.86
CA PHE A 160 3.54 -11.18 8.23
C PHE A 160 3.86 -10.00 7.31
N ASP A 161 3.36 -10.00 6.07
CA ASP A 161 3.54 -8.88 5.14
C ASP A 161 2.33 -7.92 5.08
N LYS A 162 1.34 -8.10 5.98
CA LYS A 162 0.04 -7.42 5.92
C LYS A 162 -0.24 -6.63 7.20
N ALA A 163 -0.64 -5.37 7.03
CA ALA A 163 -1.15 -4.57 8.14
C ALA A 163 -2.39 -5.25 8.76
N GLY A 164 -2.47 -5.29 10.09
CA GLY A 164 -3.54 -6.01 10.81
C GLY A 164 -3.43 -7.55 10.76
N GLY A 165 -2.38 -8.10 10.14
CA GLY A 165 -2.11 -9.53 10.12
C GLY A 165 -3.08 -10.35 9.26
N TYR A 166 -3.82 -9.73 8.32
CA TYR A 166 -4.69 -10.47 7.40
C TYR A 166 -4.74 -9.87 5.99
N GLY A 167 -5.17 -10.67 5.01
CA GLY A 167 -5.47 -10.25 3.64
C GLY A 167 -6.84 -10.73 3.21
N ILE A 168 -7.67 -9.84 2.64
CA ILE A 168 -9.00 -10.20 2.12
C ILE A 168 -8.94 -11.06 0.84
N GLN A 169 -7.79 -11.09 0.17
CA GLN A 169 -7.57 -11.81 -1.09
C GLN A 169 -6.97 -13.21 -0.89
N ASP A 170 -6.76 -13.61 0.37
CA ASP A 170 -6.20 -14.91 0.75
C ASP A 170 -7.26 -16.03 0.70
#